data_AF-H3AAI8-F1
#
_entry.id   AF-H3AAI8-F1
#
_cell.length_a   1.000
_cell.length_b   1.000
_cell.length_c   1.000
_cell.angle_alpha   90.00
_cell.angle_beta   90.00
_cell.angle_gamma   90.00
#
_symmetry.space_group_name_H-M   'P 1'
#
loop_
_entity.id
_entity.type
_entity.pdbx_description
1 polymer ?
#
loop_
_entity_poly.entity_id
_entity_poly.type
_entity_poly.pdbx_seq_one_letter_code
_entity_poly.pdbx_strand_id
1 'polypeptide(L)'
;MSRVEHKKPSLCSSAPLSNTAVSRALVSFHGIVKSCYGPTGRLKQIHNGMGGHICTTSQSSALLGSMTFTHPVLKLLIVSVLNHTSRFSDCGLFAAILCCSLIDNLQRTSIPSSLAIKVSKHLSTLCTEYLNSEDCGCRIPVDFSSSKTLFSLVRTVLASKPACMLTKKEADHISSVVLKAFLLTIPNEVGTHVFLGKNIIIPVEGQRVMDSTVLPGILVDAPGFHSGKAADRNKLHQGCIKLALFSVSLSGNLTDVGDGTLVVRLGVSLEAAVLEQLLLMGEQLVSNQVDLLVCQKVVHPSLRQYLKERHVMIVDRIGAALMESLINMTGAHPIGSFQTPIPSSCYGTLKDLRTVRFGSKQLLHLIPVDAAVCSTVLCNRNETTLNELKLVCQTAKHVLQLTLKEPLALLGGGCTETHLASFIRHKTHCNNITDNTLTALNCSWLEYRIIADCFCVSLESIAHSLEHDGGETLMDTVHGHCWSVKPDTPLSSGWKDVVCKCGCGMYNQQQNFCWTVLGSKHVSFRPKPWQEGTVVNFTEQLALDSFTAKLNALQVAVEVASLILELNYVIQDQN
;
A
#
# COMPACT_ATOMS: atom_id res chain seq x y z
N MET A 1 -33.76 15.79 -21.45
CA MET A 1 -34.44 16.85 -20.69
C MET A 1 -33.36 17.70 -20.00
N SER A 2 -33.03 18.86 -20.55
CA SER A 2 -32.18 19.85 -19.87
C SER A 2 -32.95 20.43 -18.70
N ARG A 3 -32.48 20.23 -17.46
CA ARG A 3 -33.08 20.88 -16.29
C ARG A 3 -32.95 22.40 -16.44
N VAL A 4 -34.08 23.06 -16.64
CA VAL A 4 -34.23 24.52 -16.54
C VAL A 4 -34.38 24.85 -15.04
N GLU A 5 -33.33 24.60 -14.26
CA GLU A 5 -33.26 25.16 -12.91
C GLU A 5 -32.53 26.50 -12.99
N HIS A 6 -33.11 27.55 -12.38
CA HIS A 6 -32.45 28.84 -12.28
C HIS A 6 -31.11 28.68 -11.54
N LYS A 7 -30.05 29.31 -12.07
CA LYS A 7 -28.75 29.30 -11.40
C LYS A 7 -28.90 29.85 -9.98
N LYS A 8 -28.60 29.03 -8.98
CA LYS A 8 -28.52 29.41 -7.57
C LYS A 8 -27.27 30.27 -7.34
N PRO A 9 -27.34 31.29 -6.47
CA PRO A 9 -26.19 32.09 -6.13
C PRO A 9 -25.13 31.24 -5.41
N SER A 10 -23.85 31.52 -5.67
CA SER A 10 -22.75 30.86 -4.97
C SER A 10 -22.76 31.23 -3.47
N LEU A 11 -22.48 30.27 -2.61
CA LEU A 11 -22.29 30.51 -1.18
C LEU A 11 -20.84 30.92 -0.93
N CYS A 12 -20.62 32.11 -0.37
CA CYS A 12 -19.30 32.55 0.08
C CYS A 12 -19.26 32.54 1.60
N SER A 13 -18.26 31.88 2.18
CA SER A 13 -17.99 31.90 3.62
C SER A 13 -16.56 32.35 3.88
N SER A 14 -16.38 33.29 4.81
CA SER A 14 -15.07 33.74 5.27
C SER A 14 -14.63 32.96 6.51
N ALA A 15 -13.32 32.90 6.73
CA ALA A 15 -12.69 32.23 7.87
C ALA A 15 -13.32 30.83 8.15
N PRO A 16 -13.23 29.88 7.19
CA PRO A 16 -13.91 28.59 7.27
C PRO A 16 -13.55 27.79 8.52
N LEU A 17 -12.36 28.02 9.06
CA LEU A 17 -11.88 27.40 10.29
C LEU A 17 -12.57 27.92 11.57
N SER A 18 -13.01 29.18 11.57
CA SER A 18 -13.80 29.76 12.67
C SER A 18 -15.24 29.25 12.69
N ASN A 19 -15.69 28.59 11.62
CA ASN A 19 -17.01 27.98 11.56
C ASN A 19 -17.05 26.72 12.46
N THR A 20 -17.97 26.72 13.42
CA THR A 20 -18.12 25.64 14.41
C THR A 20 -18.44 24.29 13.78
N ALA A 21 -19.17 24.26 12.65
CA ALA A 21 -19.46 23.02 11.93
C ALA A 21 -18.18 22.39 11.34
N VAL A 22 -17.29 23.24 10.81
CA VAL A 22 -16.02 22.81 10.20
C VAL A 22 -15.06 22.33 11.26
N SER A 23 -14.91 23.09 12.34
CA SER A 23 -14.10 22.69 13.49
C SER A 23 -14.59 21.36 14.08
N ARG A 24 -15.91 21.20 14.27
CA ARG A 24 -16.48 19.92 14.77
C ARG A 24 -16.23 18.77 13.80
N ALA A 25 -16.34 19.00 12.50
CA ALA A 25 -16.05 17.99 11.48
C ALA A 25 -14.58 17.57 11.49
N LEU A 26 -13.65 18.52 11.63
CA LEU A 26 -12.21 18.24 11.76
C LEU A 26 -11.90 17.44 13.03
N VAL A 27 -12.48 17.82 14.18
CA VAL A 27 -12.31 17.07 15.44
C VAL A 27 -12.87 15.65 15.32
N SER A 28 -14.04 15.49 14.69
CA SER A 28 -14.65 14.17 14.48
C SER A 28 -13.79 13.30 13.57
N PHE A 29 -13.31 13.88 12.47
CA PHE A 29 -12.40 13.20 11.55
C PHE A 29 -11.09 12.81 12.24
N HIS A 30 -10.51 13.71 13.04
CA HIS A 30 -9.33 13.45 13.83
C HIS A 30 -9.53 12.25 14.77
N GLY A 31 -10.66 12.17 15.47
CA GLY A 31 -11.03 11.02 16.31
C GLY A 31 -11.17 9.71 15.53
N ILE A 32 -11.74 9.77 14.31
CA ILE A 32 -11.85 8.61 13.42
C ILE A 32 -10.45 8.10 13.05
N VAL A 33 -9.55 8.96 12.58
CA VAL A 33 -8.20 8.51 12.15
C VAL A 33 -7.32 8.10 13.31
N LYS A 34 -7.37 8.81 14.45
CA LYS A 34 -6.64 8.45 15.67
C LYS A 34 -7.02 7.06 16.15
N SER A 35 -8.32 6.80 16.29
CA SER A 35 -8.80 5.49 16.74
C SER A 35 -8.44 4.35 15.79
N CYS A 36 -7.98 4.60 14.54
CA CYS A 36 -7.53 3.55 13.60
C CYS A 36 -6.05 3.20 13.76
N TYR A 37 -5.27 4.01 14.46
CA TYR A 37 -3.83 4.03 14.32
C TYR A 37 -3.17 2.93 15.16
N GLY A 38 -2.29 2.16 14.51
CA GLY A 38 -1.45 1.17 15.17
C GLY A 38 -2.08 -0.22 15.37
N PRO A 39 -1.32 -1.15 15.97
CA PRO A 39 -1.73 -2.55 16.15
C PRO A 39 -2.98 -2.75 17.01
N THR A 40 -3.22 -1.87 17.98
CA THR A 40 -4.38 -1.86 18.89
C THR A 40 -5.52 -0.95 18.39
N GLY A 41 -5.39 -0.41 17.17
CA GLY A 41 -6.39 0.44 16.54
C GLY A 41 -7.76 -0.24 16.41
N ARG A 42 -8.82 0.54 16.58
CA ARG A 42 -10.22 0.10 16.45
C ARG A 42 -10.62 -0.02 14.98
N LEU A 43 -11.43 -1.03 14.66
CA LEU A 43 -11.90 -1.30 13.30
C LEU A 43 -13.03 -0.37 12.89
N LYS A 44 -13.07 0.03 11.62
CA LYS A 44 -14.11 0.91 11.06
C LYS A 44 -14.97 0.09 10.14
N GLN A 45 -16.27 0.09 10.44
CA GLN A 45 -17.26 -0.60 9.64
C GLN A 45 -18.02 0.43 8.80
N ILE A 46 -17.89 0.32 7.49
CA ILE A 46 -18.45 1.25 6.52
C ILE A 46 -19.59 0.56 5.78
N HIS A 47 -20.76 1.17 5.84
CA HIS A 47 -21.98 0.70 5.20
C HIS A 47 -22.30 1.58 4.01
N ASN A 48 -22.66 0.96 2.89
CA ASN A 48 -23.27 1.68 1.77
C ASN A 48 -24.75 1.94 2.08
N GLY A 49 -25.21 3.19 1.93
CA GLY A 49 -26.61 3.58 2.14
C GLY A 49 -27.61 2.89 1.21
N MET A 50 -27.13 2.33 0.10
CA MET A 50 -27.94 1.54 -0.85
C MET A 50 -28.03 0.05 -0.47
N GLY A 51 -27.42 -0.37 0.64
CA GLY A 51 -27.19 -1.78 0.96
C GLY A 51 -26.00 -2.37 0.20
N GLY A 52 -25.62 -3.61 0.54
CA GLY A 52 -24.51 -4.33 -0.10
C GLY A 52 -23.39 -4.73 0.86
N HIS A 53 -22.20 -4.95 0.31
CA HIS A 53 -21.02 -5.42 1.05
C HIS A 53 -20.60 -4.41 2.14
N ILE A 54 -20.46 -4.90 3.38
CA ILE A 54 -19.96 -4.13 4.51
C ILE A 54 -18.44 -4.15 4.49
N CYS A 55 -17.81 -2.98 4.41
CA CYS A 55 -16.34 -2.88 4.46
C CYS A 55 -15.90 -2.69 5.91
N THR A 56 -15.13 -3.64 6.44
CA THR A 56 -14.45 -3.50 7.74
C THR A 56 -12.97 -3.32 7.50
N THR A 57 -12.42 -2.17 7.90
CA THR A 57 -11.02 -1.83 7.60
C THR A 57 -10.32 -1.10 8.74
N SER A 58 -8.99 -1.22 8.73
CA SER A 58 -8.05 -0.46 9.56
C SER A 58 -7.09 0.40 8.71
N GLN A 59 -7.24 0.37 7.38
CA GLN A 59 -6.36 1.07 6.45
C GLN A 59 -6.89 2.44 6.05
N SER A 60 -6.00 3.44 5.95
CA SER A 60 -6.37 4.78 5.47
C SER A 60 -6.93 4.77 4.05
N SER A 61 -6.36 3.99 3.13
CA SER A 61 -6.80 3.97 1.72
C SER A 61 -8.23 3.48 1.58
N ALA A 62 -8.58 2.36 2.23
CA ALA A 62 -9.93 1.81 2.23
C ALA A 62 -10.91 2.70 3.03
N LEU A 63 -10.49 3.20 4.20
CA LEU A 63 -11.30 4.07 5.05
C LEU A 63 -11.68 5.37 4.32
N LEU A 64 -10.69 6.10 3.84
CA LEU A 64 -10.86 7.41 3.23
C LEU A 64 -11.44 7.31 1.82
N GLY A 65 -11.13 6.24 1.08
CA GLY A 65 -11.68 6.00 -0.26
C GLY A 65 -13.17 5.65 -0.26
N SER A 66 -13.70 5.15 0.86
CA SER A 66 -15.11 4.78 0.98
C SER A 66 -15.99 5.89 1.57
N MET A 67 -15.39 6.97 2.08
CA MET A 67 -16.11 8.07 2.72
C MET A 67 -16.30 9.24 1.74
N THR A 68 -17.49 9.82 1.72
CA THR A 68 -17.79 11.03 0.95
C THR A 68 -17.90 12.23 1.90
N PHE A 69 -17.19 13.31 1.58
CA PHE A 69 -17.15 14.51 2.40
C PHE A 69 -17.63 15.72 1.60
N THR A 70 -18.56 16.46 2.20
CA THR A 70 -19.16 17.65 1.58
C THR A 70 -18.33 18.90 1.82
N HIS A 71 -17.73 19.04 3.01
CA HIS A 71 -17.03 20.26 3.38
C HIS A 71 -15.68 20.40 2.64
N PRO A 72 -15.41 21.52 1.92
CA PRO A 72 -14.21 21.69 1.10
C PRO A 72 -12.88 21.52 1.86
N VAL A 73 -12.79 22.02 3.09
CA VAL A 73 -11.58 21.90 3.92
C VAL A 73 -11.24 20.43 4.20
N LEU A 74 -12.24 19.62 4.55
CA LEU A 74 -12.05 18.22 4.85
C LEU A 74 -11.78 17.42 3.58
N LYS A 75 -12.44 17.78 2.47
CA LYS A 75 -12.17 17.21 1.15
C LYS A 75 -10.71 17.44 0.72
N LEU A 76 -10.19 18.65 0.91
CA LEU A 76 -8.78 18.98 0.61
C LEU A 76 -7.81 18.10 1.41
N LEU A 77 -8.03 17.97 2.72
CA LEU A 77 -7.22 17.10 3.58
C LEU A 77 -7.23 15.65 3.07
N ILE A 78 -8.41 15.12 2.85
CA ILE A 78 -8.60 13.69 2.54
C ILE A 78 -8.09 13.34 1.15
N VAL A 79 -8.34 14.18 0.15
CA VAL A 79 -7.78 13.99 -1.19
C VAL A 79 -6.25 14.02 -1.13
N SER A 80 -5.65 14.88 -0.31
CA SER A 80 -4.20 14.97 -0.17
C SER A 80 -3.61 13.70 0.47
N VAL A 81 -4.26 13.17 1.51
CA VAL A 81 -3.88 11.89 2.12
C VAL A 81 -4.09 10.72 1.16
N LEU A 82 -5.19 10.69 0.40
CA LEU A 82 -5.43 9.66 -0.61
C LEU A 82 -4.37 9.69 -1.70
N ASN A 83 -3.96 10.87 -2.16
CA ASN A 83 -2.89 11.04 -3.13
C ASN A 83 -1.52 10.59 -2.59
N HIS A 84 -1.25 10.78 -1.29
CA HIS A 84 -0.08 10.17 -0.64
C HIS A 84 -0.18 8.64 -0.68
N THR A 85 -1.30 8.06 -0.25
CA THR A 85 -1.48 6.60 -0.21
C THR A 85 -1.49 5.96 -1.60
N SER A 86 -1.91 6.64 -2.66
CA SER A 86 -1.84 6.10 -4.01
C SER A 86 -0.39 5.98 -4.52
N ARG A 87 0.51 6.85 -4.04
CA ARG A 87 1.92 6.91 -4.45
C ARG A 87 2.88 6.14 -3.56
N PHE A 88 2.57 6.01 -2.26
CA PHE A 88 3.46 5.39 -1.27
C PHE A 88 2.83 4.20 -0.53
N SER A 89 1.52 3.97 -0.69
CA SER A 89 0.72 2.87 -0.12
C SER A 89 0.69 2.71 1.41
N ASP A 90 1.50 3.45 2.16
CA ASP A 90 1.55 3.44 3.62
C ASP A 90 1.45 4.86 4.21
N CYS A 91 1.53 5.01 5.53
CA CYS A 91 1.62 6.29 6.27
C CYS A 91 0.45 7.28 6.06
N GLY A 92 -0.68 6.87 5.47
CA GLY A 92 -1.84 7.75 5.30
C GLY A 92 -2.49 8.20 6.61
N LEU A 93 -2.64 7.30 7.59
CA LEU A 93 -3.17 7.68 8.92
C LEU A 93 -2.21 8.62 9.66
N PHE A 94 -0.89 8.39 9.55
CA PHE A 94 0.13 9.27 10.10
C PHE A 94 -0.03 10.71 9.55
N ALA A 95 -0.14 10.84 8.22
CA ALA A 95 -0.32 12.14 7.57
C ALA A 95 -1.60 12.86 8.04
N ALA A 96 -2.72 12.11 8.13
CA ALA A 96 -4.00 12.65 8.56
C ALA A 96 -3.96 13.14 10.03
N ILE A 97 -3.42 12.33 10.95
CA ILE A 97 -3.34 12.66 12.38
C ILE A 97 -2.42 13.86 12.61
N LEU A 98 -1.25 13.89 11.96
CA LEU A 98 -0.32 14.99 12.07
C LEU A 98 -0.93 16.30 11.54
N CYS A 99 -1.57 16.25 10.37
CA CYS A 99 -2.23 17.41 9.77
C CYS A 99 -3.31 17.98 10.70
N CYS A 100 -4.22 17.12 11.20
CA CYS A 100 -5.27 17.53 12.14
C CYS A 100 -4.69 18.10 13.44
N SER A 101 -3.65 17.45 14.00
CA SER A 101 -3.01 17.90 15.24
C SER A 101 -2.34 19.27 15.06
N LEU A 102 -1.66 19.51 13.94
CA LEU A 102 -1.03 20.80 13.63
C LEU A 102 -2.06 21.92 13.53
N ILE A 103 -3.15 21.70 12.77
CA ILE A 103 -4.22 22.69 12.63
C ILE A 103 -4.81 23.02 14.00
N ASP A 104 -5.20 22.00 14.76
CA ASP A 104 -5.84 22.14 16.07
C ASP A 104 -4.93 22.85 17.09
N ASN A 105 -3.64 22.48 17.15
CA ASN A 105 -2.70 23.09 18.09
C ASN A 105 -2.35 24.54 17.71
N LEU A 106 -2.14 24.83 16.42
CA LEU A 106 -1.79 26.19 15.96
C LEU A 106 -2.97 27.15 16.11
N GLN A 107 -4.19 26.70 15.88
CA GLN A 107 -5.41 27.50 16.08
C GLN A 107 -5.64 27.94 17.53
N ARG A 108 -5.15 27.17 18.51
CA ARG A 108 -5.24 27.54 19.93
C ARG A 108 -4.25 28.62 20.33
N THR A 109 -3.27 28.92 19.48
CA THR A 109 -2.28 29.97 19.75
C THR A 109 -2.80 31.33 19.31
N SER A 110 -2.27 32.40 19.91
CA SER A 110 -2.55 33.78 19.47
C SER A 110 -1.67 34.24 18.30
N ILE A 111 -0.96 33.31 17.64
CA ILE A 111 0.03 33.61 16.61
C ILE A 111 -0.66 33.71 15.25
N PRO A 112 -0.32 34.71 14.41
CA PRO A 112 -0.86 34.81 13.06
C PRO A 112 -0.59 33.56 12.21
N SER A 113 -1.60 33.06 11.50
CA SER A 113 -1.49 31.85 10.66
C SER A 113 -0.33 31.93 9.66
N SER A 114 -0.07 33.10 9.07
CA SER A 114 1.03 33.30 8.12
C SER A 114 2.41 33.03 8.74
N LEU A 115 2.59 33.39 10.01
CA LEU A 115 3.82 33.11 10.74
C LEU A 115 3.90 31.64 11.18
N ALA A 116 2.79 31.09 11.70
CA ALA A 116 2.67 29.69 12.06
C ALA A 116 3.03 28.76 10.89
N ILE A 117 2.56 29.08 9.68
CA ILE A 117 2.88 28.36 8.44
C ILE A 117 4.38 28.40 8.14
N LYS A 118 4.99 29.60 8.11
CA LYS A 118 6.41 29.78 7.79
C LYS A 118 7.31 28.97 8.71
N VAL A 119 7.09 29.06 10.02
CA VAL A 119 7.89 28.35 11.02
C VAL A 119 7.62 26.84 10.94
N SER A 120 6.37 26.40 10.77
CA SER A 120 6.05 24.96 10.63
C SER A 120 6.72 24.33 9.41
N LYS A 121 6.77 25.04 8.27
CA LYS A 121 7.50 24.61 7.08
C LYS A 121 9.00 24.51 7.36
N HIS A 122 9.58 25.50 8.02
CA HIS A 122 10.99 25.46 8.43
C HIS A 122 11.31 24.27 9.36
N LEU A 123 10.46 23.98 10.35
CA LEU A 123 10.60 22.83 11.23
C LEU A 123 10.50 21.50 10.48
N SER A 124 9.60 21.40 9.49
CA SER A 124 9.50 20.25 8.61
C SER A 124 10.76 20.02 7.77
N THR A 125 11.37 21.11 7.27
CA THR A 125 12.66 21.05 6.58
C THR A 125 13.76 20.55 7.52
N LEU A 126 13.85 21.08 8.74
CA LEU A 126 14.82 20.61 9.74
C LEU A 126 14.65 19.12 10.06
N CYS A 127 13.41 18.63 10.17
CA CYS A 127 13.16 17.20 10.35
C CYS A 127 13.62 16.39 9.16
N THR A 128 13.34 16.86 7.94
CA THR A 128 13.73 16.19 6.70
C THR A 128 15.25 16.10 6.59
N GLU A 129 15.96 17.20 6.83
CA GLU A 129 17.43 17.24 6.83
C GLU A 129 18.01 16.30 7.89
N TYR A 130 17.43 16.29 9.10
CA TYR A 130 17.88 15.40 10.16
C TYR A 130 17.65 13.93 9.82
N LEU A 131 16.47 13.55 9.31
CA LEU A 131 16.17 12.17 8.91
C LEU A 131 17.10 11.66 7.80
N ASN A 132 17.58 12.54 6.92
CA ASN A 132 18.55 12.20 5.87
C ASN A 132 20.01 12.17 6.38
N SER A 133 20.28 12.72 7.57
CA SER A 133 21.62 12.74 8.18
C SER A 133 22.02 11.37 8.72
N GLU A 134 23.33 11.09 8.76
CA GLU A 134 23.89 9.91 9.43
C GLU A 134 23.82 10.03 10.96
N ASP A 135 23.70 11.25 11.49
CA ASP A 135 23.53 11.51 12.92
C ASP A 135 22.11 11.18 13.44
N CYS A 136 21.22 10.71 12.57
CA CYS A 136 19.85 10.39 12.91
C CYS A 136 19.76 9.10 13.73
N GLY A 137 19.34 9.20 15.00
CA GLY A 137 19.28 8.04 15.90
C GLY A 137 18.14 7.06 15.60
N CYS A 138 17.17 7.44 14.78
CA CYS A 138 16.05 6.59 14.38
C CYS A 138 16.12 6.07 12.94
N ARG A 139 17.21 6.35 12.21
CA ARG A 139 17.49 5.85 10.86
C ARG A 139 18.25 4.54 10.92
N ILE A 140 17.85 3.56 10.12
CA ILE A 140 18.54 2.27 9.97
C ILE A 140 18.87 2.05 8.49
N PRO A 141 20.15 1.80 8.13
CA PRO A 141 20.51 1.35 6.78
C PRO A 141 19.98 -0.06 6.53
N VAL A 142 19.43 -0.29 5.33
CA VAL A 142 18.88 -1.59 4.93
C VAL A 142 19.92 -2.36 4.13
N ASP A 143 20.44 -3.42 4.72
CA ASP A 143 21.30 -4.38 4.05
C ASP A 143 20.47 -5.46 3.33
N PHE A 144 20.56 -5.50 1.99
CA PHE A 144 19.87 -6.49 1.15
C PHE A 144 20.53 -7.87 1.15
N SER A 145 21.73 -8.01 1.73
CA SER A 145 22.35 -9.33 1.96
C SER A 145 21.61 -10.13 3.05
N SER A 146 20.84 -9.43 3.90
CA SER A 146 20.08 -10.00 5.00
C SER A 146 18.58 -9.81 4.83
N SER A 147 17.82 -10.91 4.93
CA SER A 147 16.36 -10.85 4.88
C SER A 147 15.71 -10.28 6.15
N LYS A 148 16.47 -10.08 7.23
CA LYS A 148 15.93 -9.71 8.55
C LYS A 148 15.25 -8.34 8.56
N THR A 149 15.87 -7.34 7.94
CA THR A 149 15.35 -5.96 7.90
C THR A 149 14.11 -5.88 7.00
N LEU A 150 14.17 -6.53 5.82
CA LEU A 150 13.04 -6.62 4.90
C LEU A 150 11.85 -7.36 5.54
N PHE A 151 12.12 -8.46 6.24
CA PHE A 151 11.10 -9.19 6.98
C PHE A 151 10.47 -8.32 8.08
N SER A 152 11.28 -7.55 8.82
CA SER A 152 10.80 -6.65 9.88
C SER A 152 9.90 -5.53 9.35
N LEU A 153 10.24 -4.95 8.19
CA LEU A 153 9.39 -3.98 7.49
C LEU A 153 8.03 -4.58 7.12
N VAL A 154 8.01 -5.73 6.43
CA VAL A 154 6.78 -6.42 6.04
C VAL A 154 5.94 -6.76 7.26
N ARG A 155 6.58 -7.30 8.29
CA ARG A 155 5.90 -7.70 9.51
C ARG A 155 5.28 -6.51 10.24
N THR A 156 5.94 -5.36 10.27
CA THR A 156 5.41 -4.14 10.89
C THR A 156 4.15 -3.66 10.18
N VAL A 157 4.16 -3.67 8.85
CA VAL A 157 2.98 -3.35 8.03
C VAL A 157 1.82 -4.29 8.35
N LEU A 158 2.06 -5.60 8.45
CA LEU A 158 1.03 -6.60 8.77
C LEU A 158 0.51 -6.48 10.22
N ALA A 159 1.43 -6.36 11.19
CA ALA A 159 1.09 -6.32 12.61
C ALA A 159 0.33 -5.05 13.00
N SER A 160 0.48 -3.96 12.23
CA SER A 160 -0.24 -2.70 12.44
C SER A 160 -1.68 -2.70 11.89
N LYS A 161 -2.19 -3.84 11.41
CA LYS A 161 -3.49 -3.95 10.73
C LYS A 161 -4.40 -4.98 11.42
N PRO A 162 -5.05 -4.61 12.53
CA PRO A 162 -5.88 -5.54 13.30
C PRO A 162 -7.05 -6.12 12.51
N ALA A 163 -7.53 -5.43 11.45
CA ALA A 163 -8.61 -5.93 10.58
C ALA A 163 -8.23 -7.21 9.82
N CYS A 164 -6.93 -7.54 9.69
CA CYS A 164 -6.49 -8.81 9.10
C CYS A 164 -6.72 -10.00 10.05
N MET A 165 -6.93 -9.76 11.34
CA MET A 165 -7.17 -10.77 12.38
C MET A 165 -6.12 -11.89 12.43
N LEU A 166 -4.84 -11.53 12.23
CA LEU A 166 -3.73 -12.48 12.22
C LEU A 166 -3.21 -12.73 13.64
N THR A 167 -2.98 -14.00 13.98
CA THR A 167 -2.11 -14.34 15.11
C THR A 167 -0.66 -13.99 14.78
N LYS A 168 0.21 -13.89 15.80
CA LYS A 168 1.65 -13.61 15.60
C LYS A 168 2.30 -14.59 14.61
N LYS A 169 2.00 -15.89 14.75
CA LYS A 169 2.50 -16.94 13.87
C LYS A 169 2.01 -16.79 12.43
N GLU A 170 0.75 -16.42 12.24
CA GLU A 170 0.20 -16.17 10.90
C GLU A 170 0.79 -14.91 10.27
N ALA A 171 1.00 -13.85 11.05
CA ALA A 171 1.68 -12.64 10.58
C ALA A 171 3.11 -12.95 10.12
N ASP A 172 3.86 -13.77 10.87
CA ASP A 172 5.20 -14.20 10.49
C ASP A 172 5.18 -15.03 9.19
N HIS A 173 4.23 -15.97 9.05
CA HIS A 173 4.05 -16.76 7.83
C HIS A 173 3.76 -15.89 6.61
N ILE A 174 2.78 -15.00 6.71
CA ILE A 174 2.45 -14.08 5.61
C ILE A 174 3.61 -13.15 5.30
N SER A 175 4.37 -12.72 6.30
CA SER A 175 5.58 -11.91 6.10
C SER A 175 6.61 -12.65 5.24
N SER A 176 6.84 -13.94 5.54
CA SER A 176 7.71 -14.80 4.71
C SER A 176 7.17 -14.98 3.30
N VAL A 177 5.86 -15.17 3.13
CA VAL A 177 5.22 -15.32 1.81
C VAL A 177 5.39 -14.05 0.97
N VAL A 178 5.07 -12.88 1.52
CA VAL A 178 5.20 -11.58 0.83
C VAL A 178 6.66 -11.31 0.46
N LEU A 179 7.60 -11.54 1.38
CA LEU A 179 9.01 -11.35 1.13
C LEU A 179 9.52 -12.28 0.03
N LYS A 180 9.19 -13.57 0.08
CA LYS A 180 9.56 -14.53 -0.95
C LYS A 180 8.99 -14.13 -2.31
N ALA A 181 7.74 -13.68 -2.35
CA ALA A 181 7.12 -13.23 -3.58
C ALA A 181 7.76 -11.96 -4.13
N PHE A 182 8.16 -11.02 -3.28
CA PHE A 182 8.94 -9.85 -3.68
C PHE A 182 10.29 -10.24 -4.28
N LEU A 183 11.04 -11.15 -3.64
CA LEU A 183 12.33 -11.61 -4.16
C LEU A 183 12.19 -12.29 -5.52
N LEU A 184 11.13 -13.07 -5.75
CA LEU A 184 10.83 -13.67 -7.06
C LEU A 184 10.48 -12.64 -8.15
N THR A 185 10.20 -11.38 -7.78
CA THR A 185 9.98 -10.29 -8.76
C THR A 185 11.26 -9.52 -9.08
N ILE A 186 12.37 -9.78 -8.39
CA ILE A 186 13.66 -9.19 -8.72
C ILE A 186 14.26 -10.02 -9.87
N PRO A 187 14.50 -9.44 -11.06
CA PRO A 187 15.08 -10.19 -12.16
C PRO A 187 16.56 -10.54 -11.89
N ASN A 188 17.03 -11.63 -12.49
CA ASN A 188 18.40 -12.12 -12.32
C ASN A 188 19.44 -11.27 -13.08
N GLU A 189 19.03 -10.50 -14.09
CA GLU A 189 19.94 -9.70 -14.91
C GLU A 189 20.14 -8.29 -14.35
N VAL A 190 21.40 -7.92 -14.12
CA VAL A 190 21.82 -6.59 -13.67
C VAL A 190 22.03 -5.70 -14.90
N GLY A 191 20.97 -5.05 -15.36
CA GLY A 191 21.03 -4.03 -16.43
C GLY A 191 20.95 -2.60 -15.89
N THR A 192 21.18 -1.60 -16.74
CA THR A 192 21.04 -0.17 -16.38
C THR A 192 19.59 0.25 -16.09
N HIS A 193 18.60 -0.54 -16.51
CA HIS A 193 17.18 -0.35 -16.21
C HIS A 193 16.54 -1.66 -15.73
N VAL A 194 16.68 -1.97 -14.44
CA VAL A 194 16.05 -3.13 -13.82
C VAL A 194 14.59 -2.81 -13.49
N PHE A 195 13.65 -3.34 -14.27
CA PHE A 195 12.23 -3.32 -13.92
C PHE A 195 11.89 -4.52 -13.06
N LEU A 196 11.24 -4.29 -11.92
CA LEU A 196 10.70 -5.38 -11.13
C LEU A 196 9.59 -6.08 -11.90
N GLY A 197 9.60 -7.40 -11.85
CA GLY A 197 8.53 -8.20 -12.41
C GLY A 197 7.24 -8.13 -11.57
N LYS A 198 6.28 -8.98 -11.90
CA LYS A 198 4.91 -8.89 -11.37
C LYS A 198 4.60 -9.99 -10.36
N ASN A 199 3.88 -9.61 -9.31
CA ASN A 199 3.29 -10.53 -8.34
C ASN A 199 1.77 -10.40 -8.46
N ILE A 200 1.12 -11.50 -8.79
CA ILE A 200 -0.35 -11.59 -8.90
C ILE A 200 -0.89 -12.22 -7.63
N ILE A 201 -1.73 -11.50 -6.90
CA ILE A 201 -2.35 -12.00 -5.68
C ILE A 201 -3.69 -12.66 -6.02
N ILE A 202 -3.84 -13.92 -5.64
CA ILE A 202 -5.05 -14.72 -5.82
C ILE A 202 -5.68 -14.99 -4.46
N PRO A 203 -6.82 -14.35 -4.15
CA PRO A 203 -7.54 -14.58 -2.90
C PRO A 203 -8.31 -15.91 -2.94
N VAL A 204 -8.12 -16.73 -1.91
CA VAL A 204 -8.83 -17.99 -1.65
C VAL A 204 -9.49 -17.91 -0.28
N GLU A 205 -10.82 -17.80 -0.27
CA GLU A 205 -11.60 -17.75 0.96
C GLU A 205 -11.79 -19.14 1.59
N GLY A 206 -12.01 -19.17 2.91
CA GLY A 206 -12.43 -20.35 3.66
C GLY A 206 -11.28 -21.31 3.98
N GLN A 207 -10.05 -20.92 3.69
CA GLN A 207 -8.84 -21.71 3.97
C GLN A 207 -8.04 -21.08 5.11
N ARG A 208 -7.10 -21.84 5.70
CA ARG A 208 -6.30 -21.32 6.80
C ARG A 208 -5.26 -20.34 6.25
N VAL A 209 -4.93 -19.32 7.02
CA VAL A 209 -3.89 -18.36 6.63
C VAL A 209 -2.55 -19.04 6.35
N MET A 210 -2.24 -20.09 7.12
CA MET A 210 -1.04 -20.91 6.95
C MET A 210 -0.97 -21.66 5.60
N ASP A 211 -2.08 -21.83 4.90
CA ASP A 211 -2.13 -22.47 3.58
C ASP A 211 -1.74 -21.48 2.45
N SER A 212 -1.54 -20.19 2.78
CA SER A 212 -1.05 -19.18 1.84
C SER A 212 0.36 -19.51 1.37
N THR A 213 0.63 -19.33 0.08
CA THR A 213 1.93 -19.69 -0.53
C THR A 213 2.23 -18.81 -1.74
N VAL A 214 3.47 -18.88 -2.22
CA VAL A 214 3.89 -18.25 -3.47
C VAL A 214 4.45 -19.29 -4.42
N LEU A 215 4.00 -19.21 -5.67
CA LEU A 215 4.45 -20.06 -6.76
C LEU A 215 5.06 -19.19 -7.88
N PRO A 216 6.20 -19.59 -8.47
CA PRO A 216 6.73 -18.91 -9.64
C PRO A 216 5.76 -19.08 -10.82
N GLY A 217 5.60 -18.05 -11.64
CA GLY A 217 4.66 -18.05 -12.76
C GLY A 217 3.26 -17.54 -12.43
N ILE A 218 2.33 -17.79 -13.36
CA ILE A 218 0.96 -17.27 -13.31
C ILE A 218 -0.01 -18.40 -12.98
N LEU A 219 -0.92 -18.13 -12.04
CA LEU A 219 -2.05 -18.97 -11.73
C LEU A 219 -3.32 -18.36 -12.34
N VAL A 220 -4.08 -19.17 -13.07
CA VAL A 220 -5.30 -18.76 -13.77
C VAL A 220 -6.47 -19.63 -13.31
N ASP A 221 -7.65 -19.04 -13.16
CA ASP A 221 -8.88 -19.80 -12.91
C ASP A 221 -9.30 -20.58 -14.17
N ALA A 222 -9.40 -21.90 -14.07
CA ALA A 222 -9.72 -22.78 -15.19
C ALA A 222 -10.64 -23.91 -14.73
N PRO A 223 -11.92 -23.60 -14.43
CA PRO A 223 -12.87 -24.58 -13.93
C PRO A 223 -13.15 -25.65 -14.98
N GLY A 224 -13.04 -26.93 -14.60
CA GLY A 224 -13.29 -28.05 -15.49
C GLY A 224 -12.07 -28.51 -16.31
N PHE A 225 -10.89 -27.95 -16.06
CA PHE A 225 -9.65 -28.49 -16.59
C PHE A 225 -9.33 -29.83 -15.89
N HIS A 226 -9.65 -30.94 -16.56
CA HIS A 226 -9.25 -32.26 -16.09
C HIS A 226 -7.87 -32.53 -16.70
N SER A 227 -6.85 -32.68 -15.85
CA SER A 227 -5.52 -33.16 -16.26
C SER A 227 -5.65 -34.64 -16.65
N GLY A 228 -6.26 -34.90 -17.81
CA GLY A 228 -6.53 -36.25 -18.30
C GLY A 228 -5.28 -36.90 -18.87
N LYS A 229 -4.32 -36.11 -19.35
CA LYS A 229 -2.98 -36.50 -19.73
C LYS A 229 -2.12 -35.26 -19.54
N ALA A 230 -1.18 -35.27 -18.60
CA ALA A 230 -0.03 -34.36 -18.72
C ALA A 230 0.46 -34.52 -20.17
N ALA A 231 0.65 -33.41 -20.89
CA ALA A 231 1.16 -33.45 -22.26
C ALA A 231 2.29 -34.47 -22.29
N ASP A 232 2.07 -35.56 -23.03
CA ASP A 232 2.95 -36.73 -23.01
C ASP A 232 4.35 -36.20 -23.32
N ARG A 233 5.27 -36.26 -22.33
CA ARG A 233 6.55 -35.51 -22.36
C ARG A 233 7.38 -35.83 -23.60
N ASN A 234 7.08 -36.97 -24.22
CA ASN A 234 7.68 -37.48 -25.45
C ASN A 234 7.21 -36.73 -26.72
N LYS A 235 6.20 -35.87 -26.65
CA LYS A 235 5.68 -35.08 -27.78
C LYS A 235 6.02 -33.58 -27.73
N LEU A 236 6.58 -33.07 -26.63
CA LEU A 236 6.95 -31.66 -26.55
C LEU A 236 8.22 -31.40 -27.37
N HIS A 237 8.11 -30.50 -28.35
CA HIS A 237 9.26 -30.00 -29.08
C HIS A 237 10.19 -29.28 -28.09
N GLN A 238 11.44 -29.74 -27.95
CA GLN A 238 12.46 -29.14 -27.06
C GLN A 238 12.13 -29.14 -25.54
N GLY A 239 11.08 -29.83 -25.11
CA GLY A 239 10.68 -29.89 -23.70
C GLY A 239 9.94 -28.64 -23.17
N CYS A 240 9.53 -27.73 -24.05
CA CYS A 240 8.74 -26.53 -23.71
C CYS A 240 7.36 -26.57 -24.37
N ILE A 241 6.36 -25.98 -23.73
CA ILE A 241 4.99 -25.83 -24.23
C ILE A 241 4.93 -24.58 -25.12
N LYS A 242 4.54 -24.74 -26.37
CA LYS A 242 4.35 -23.62 -27.31
C LYS A 242 2.95 -23.01 -27.13
N LEU A 243 2.86 -21.69 -27.01
CA LEU A 243 1.58 -21.01 -26.80
C LEU A 243 1.29 -19.88 -27.78
N ALA A 244 0.00 -19.65 -28.02
CA ALA A 244 -0.52 -18.50 -28.74
C ALA A 244 -1.37 -17.63 -27.81
N LEU A 245 -1.11 -16.32 -27.81
CA LEU A 245 -1.81 -15.36 -26.96
C LEU A 245 -2.68 -14.43 -27.82
N PHE A 246 -3.99 -14.41 -27.59
CA PHE A 246 -4.94 -13.57 -28.34
C PHE A 246 -5.49 -12.44 -27.47
N SER A 247 -5.44 -11.20 -27.99
CA SER A 247 -6.09 -10.03 -27.37
C SER A 247 -7.48 -9.74 -27.95
N VAL A 248 -7.75 -10.24 -29.16
CA VAL A 248 -9.04 -10.14 -29.85
C VAL A 248 -10.05 -11.18 -29.34
N SER A 249 -11.35 -10.90 -29.50
CA SER A 249 -12.40 -11.88 -29.20
C SER A 249 -12.41 -12.96 -30.27
N LEU A 250 -12.42 -14.23 -29.84
CA LEU A 250 -12.58 -15.37 -30.74
C LEU A 250 -14.00 -15.92 -30.66
N SER A 251 -14.98 -15.09 -30.28
CA SER A 251 -16.38 -15.48 -30.07
C SER A 251 -17.22 -15.55 -31.36
N GLY A 252 -16.66 -15.18 -32.51
CA GLY A 252 -17.38 -15.16 -33.79
C GLY A 252 -18.31 -13.96 -34.00
N ASN A 253 -18.34 -13.01 -33.05
CA ASN A 253 -19.20 -11.83 -33.15
C ASN A 253 -18.50 -10.71 -33.93
N LEU A 254 -19.24 -10.00 -34.78
CA LEU A 254 -18.77 -8.85 -35.56
C LEU A 254 -18.78 -7.53 -34.77
N THR A 255 -18.81 -7.57 -33.44
CA THR A 255 -19.04 -6.39 -32.58
C THR A 255 -17.92 -5.35 -32.62
N ASP A 256 -16.76 -5.66 -33.20
CA ASP A 256 -15.63 -4.72 -33.34
C ASP A 256 -15.64 -4.00 -34.71
N VAL A 257 -16.62 -4.26 -35.59
CA VAL A 257 -16.88 -3.40 -36.75
C VAL A 257 -17.66 -2.21 -36.21
N GLY A 258 -17.09 -0.99 -36.26
CA GLY A 258 -17.72 0.23 -35.73
C GLY A 258 -19.11 0.52 -36.33
N ASP A 259 -19.70 1.68 -36.04
CA ASP A 259 -21.00 2.10 -36.61
C ASP A 259 -20.93 2.19 -38.14
N GLY A 260 -21.21 1.07 -38.81
CA GLY A 260 -21.12 0.93 -40.26
C GLY A 260 -22.10 -0.11 -40.77
N THR A 261 -22.73 0.19 -41.91
CA THR A 261 -23.70 -0.70 -42.54
C THR A 261 -22.99 -1.75 -43.39
N LEU A 262 -23.11 -3.03 -43.02
CA LEU A 262 -22.60 -4.16 -43.79
C LEU A 262 -23.68 -4.64 -44.78
N VAL A 263 -23.38 -4.58 -46.08
CA VAL A 263 -24.28 -5.12 -47.13
C VAL A 263 -23.86 -6.55 -47.44
N VAL A 264 -24.72 -7.51 -47.10
CA VAL A 264 -24.49 -8.94 -47.29
C VAL A 264 -25.34 -9.44 -48.46
N ARG A 265 -24.77 -10.28 -49.33
CA ARG A 265 -25.51 -10.92 -50.42
C ARG A 265 -26.51 -11.94 -49.87
N LEU A 266 -27.68 -12.02 -50.48
CA LEU A 266 -28.73 -12.98 -50.11
C LEU A 266 -28.17 -14.42 -50.13
N GLY A 267 -28.29 -15.15 -49.03
CA GLY A 267 -27.81 -16.54 -48.89
C GLY A 267 -26.42 -16.70 -48.26
N VAL A 268 -25.70 -15.63 -47.94
CA VAL A 268 -24.44 -15.70 -47.19
C VAL A 268 -24.70 -15.50 -45.70
N SER A 269 -24.36 -16.48 -44.86
CA SER A 269 -24.32 -16.29 -43.40
C SER A 269 -22.95 -15.74 -43.01
N LEU A 270 -22.96 -14.54 -42.41
CA LEU A 270 -21.75 -13.91 -41.88
C LEU A 270 -21.17 -14.73 -40.72
N GLU A 271 -22.02 -15.31 -39.89
CA GLU A 271 -21.62 -16.15 -38.75
C GLU A 271 -20.87 -17.38 -39.24
N ALA A 272 -21.35 -18.02 -40.31
CA ALA A 272 -20.68 -19.17 -40.92
C ALA A 272 -19.31 -18.77 -41.50
N ALA A 273 -19.23 -17.62 -42.19
CA ALA A 273 -17.96 -17.13 -42.74
C ALA A 273 -16.93 -16.81 -41.64
N VAL A 274 -17.35 -16.17 -40.54
CA VAL A 274 -16.46 -15.89 -39.39
C VAL A 274 -16.04 -17.19 -38.71
N LEU A 275 -16.95 -18.14 -38.55
CA LEU A 275 -16.63 -19.45 -37.99
C LEU A 275 -15.61 -20.21 -38.86
N GLU A 276 -15.75 -20.17 -40.18
CA GLU A 276 -14.78 -20.75 -41.11
C GLU A 276 -13.39 -20.14 -40.93
N GLN A 277 -13.30 -18.80 -40.83
CA GLN A 277 -12.03 -18.11 -40.55
C GLN A 277 -11.42 -18.53 -39.21
N LEU A 278 -12.24 -18.68 -38.16
CA LEU A 278 -11.78 -19.16 -36.86
C LEU A 278 -11.24 -20.59 -36.94
N LEU A 279 -11.89 -21.47 -37.71
CA LEU A 279 -11.44 -22.85 -37.90
C LEU A 279 -10.15 -22.93 -38.72
N LEU A 280 -10.00 -22.12 -39.78
CA LEU A 280 -8.76 -21.99 -40.54
C LEU A 280 -7.59 -21.51 -39.67
N MET A 281 -7.85 -20.55 -38.77
CA MET A 281 -6.87 -20.13 -37.77
C MET A 281 -6.53 -21.29 -36.80
N GLY A 282 -7.54 -22.04 -36.36
CA GLY A 282 -7.34 -23.24 -35.54
C GLY A 282 -6.48 -24.30 -36.24
N GLU A 283 -6.69 -24.54 -37.54
CA GLU A 283 -5.85 -25.40 -38.38
C GLU A 283 -4.41 -24.91 -38.43
N GLN A 284 -4.22 -23.60 -38.59
CA GLN A 284 -2.89 -22.98 -38.58
C GLN A 284 -2.18 -23.17 -37.23
N LEU A 285 -2.88 -23.08 -36.09
CA LEU A 285 -2.29 -23.33 -34.77
C LEU A 285 -1.84 -24.79 -34.61
N VAL A 286 -2.67 -25.74 -35.08
CA VAL A 286 -2.35 -27.17 -35.03
C VAL A 286 -1.15 -27.50 -35.93
N SER A 287 -1.09 -26.96 -37.15
CA SER A 287 0.05 -27.18 -38.06
C SER A 287 1.35 -26.61 -37.50
N ASN A 288 1.26 -25.48 -36.78
CA ASN A 288 2.38 -24.86 -36.08
C ASN A 288 2.74 -25.52 -34.76
N GLN A 289 2.09 -26.64 -34.38
CA GLN A 289 2.35 -27.38 -33.14
C GLN A 289 2.19 -26.51 -31.88
N VAL A 290 1.13 -25.70 -31.82
CA VAL A 290 0.78 -24.94 -30.63
C VAL A 290 0.07 -25.84 -29.63
N ASP A 291 0.56 -25.91 -28.40
CA ASP A 291 0.02 -26.74 -27.33
C ASP A 291 -1.07 -26.02 -26.51
N LEU A 292 -0.97 -24.69 -26.41
CA LEU A 292 -1.82 -23.86 -25.55
C LEU A 292 -2.29 -22.58 -26.26
N LEU A 293 -3.60 -22.40 -26.37
CA LEU A 293 -4.24 -21.15 -26.75
C LEU A 293 -4.69 -20.40 -25.49
N VAL A 294 -4.20 -19.18 -25.31
CA VAL A 294 -4.62 -18.27 -24.25
C VAL A 294 -5.34 -17.07 -24.88
N CYS A 295 -6.57 -16.78 -24.44
CA CYS A 295 -7.36 -15.67 -24.96
C CYS A 295 -7.76 -14.71 -23.84
N GLN A 296 -7.52 -13.42 -24.06
CA GLN A 296 -7.98 -12.35 -23.16
C GLN A 296 -9.50 -12.38 -22.95
N LYS A 297 -10.24 -12.64 -24.04
CA LYS A 297 -11.70 -12.61 -24.15
C LYS A 297 -12.24 -14.05 -24.32
N VAL A 298 -13.38 -14.21 -24.99
CA VAL A 298 -14.09 -15.50 -25.12
C VAL A 298 -13.65 -16.25 -26.37
N VAL A 299 -13.60 -17.59 -26.28
CA VAL A 299 -13.38 -18.49 -27.44
C VAL A 299 -14.67 -19.16 -27.87
N HIS A 300 -14.96 -19.18 -29.18
CA HIS A 300 -16.15 -19.78 -29.76
C HIS A 300 -16.23 -21.31 -29.45
N PRO A 301 -17.40 -21.85 -29.07
CA PRO A 301 -17.54 -23.27 -28.68
C PRO A 301 -17.06 -24.26 -29.75
N SER A 302 -17.37 -24.03 -31.02
CA SER A 302 -16.94 -24.93 -32.11
C SER A 302 -15.42 -24.93 -32.31
N LEU A 303 -14.77 -23.76 -32.23
CA LEU A 303 -13.30 -23.68 -32.26
C LEU A 303 -12.70 -24.39 -31.05
N ARG A 304 -13.32 -24.22 -29.87
CA ARG A 304 -12.89 -24.89 -28.66
C ARG A 304 -12.96 -26.41 -28.78
N GLN A 305 -14.05 -26.94 -29.34
CA GLN A 305 -14.19 -28.38 -29.57
C GLN A 305 -13.15 -28.88 -30.58
N TYR A 306 -13.01 -28.20 -31.72
CA TYR A 306 -12.04 -28.53 -32.77
C TYR A 306 -10.60 -28.65 -32.22
N LEU A 307 -10.14 -27.63 -31.49
CA LEU A 307 -8.80 -27.60 -30.89
C LEU A 307 -8.62 -28.68 -29.81
N LYS A 308 -9.65 -28.94 -29.00
CA LYS A 308 -9.63 -29.98 -27.97
C LYS A 308 -9.49 -31.39 -28.56
N GLU A 309 -10.18 -31.68 -29.67
CA GLU A 309 -10.05 -32.94 -30.41
C GLU A 309 -8.64 -33.14 -30.98
N ARG A 310 -7.90 -32.05 -31.22
CA ARG A 310 -6.50 -32.04 -31.67
C ARG A 310 -5.49 -31.83 -30.55
N HIS A 311 -5.91 -31.98 -29.28
CA HIS A 311 -5.07 -31.87 -28.10
C HIS A 311 -4.45 -30.49 -27.83
N VAL A 312 -5.00 -29.40 -28.39
CA VAL A 312 -4.63 -28.03 -28.04
C VAL A 312 -5.44 -27.57 -26.82
N MET A 313 -4.76 -27.16 -25.76
CA MET A 313 -5.39 -26.65 -24.54
C MET A 313 -5.88 -25.23 -24.73
N ILE A 314 -6.99 -24.87 -24.08
CA ILE A 314 -7.57 -23.53 -24.20
C ILE A 314 -7.82 -22.95 -22.83
N VAL A 315 -7.37 -21.71 -22.66
CA VAL A 315 -7.70 -20.88 -21.51
C VAL A 315 -8.22 -19.55 -22.05
N ASP A 316 -9.47 -19.22 -21.74
CA ASP A 316 -10.11 -17.98 -22.20
C ASP A 316 -10.56 -17.14 -20.99
N ARG A 317 -11.01 -15.91 -21.25
CA ARG A 317 -11.49 -14.96 -20.24
C ARG A 317 -10.44 -14.61 -19.19
N ILE A 318 -9.18 -14.56 -19.60
CA ILE A 318 -8.06 -14.14 -18.75
C ILE A 318 -8.23 -12.71 -18.22
N GLY A 319 -8.87 -11.84 -19.00
CA GLY A 319 -9.00 -10.43 -18.70
C GLY A 319 -7.72 -9.64 -18.99
N ALA A 320 -7.84 -8.32 -19.13
CA ALA A 320 -6.74 -7.45 -19.55
C ALA A 320 -5.59 -7.38 -18.52
N ALA A 321 -5.90 -7.49 -17.23
CA ALA A 321 -4.93 -7.28 -16.15
C ALA A 321 -3.77 -8.28 -16.13
N LEU A 322 -3.99 -9.51 -16.63
CA LEU A 322 -2.98 -10.56 -16.65
C LEU A 322 -2.18 -10.61 -17.96
N MET A 323 -2.65 -9.93 -19.02
CA MET A 323 -2.05 -10.02 -20.36
C MET A 323 -0.60 -9.56 -20.37
N GLU A 324 -0.30 -8.41 -19.76
CA GLU A 324 1.08 -7.90 -19.69
C GLU A 324 2.02 -8.88 -18.95
N SER A 325 1.53 -9.51 -17.87
CA SER A 325 2.31 -10.50 -17.13
C SER A 325 2.55 -11.76 -17.96
N LEU A 326 1.56 -12.21 -18.73
CA LEU A 326 1.69 -13.35 -19.64
C LEU A 326 2.67 -13.07 -20.77
N ILE A 327 2.60 -11.88 -21.38
CA ILE A 327 3.54 -11.44 -22.43
C ILE A 327 4.97 -11.49 -21.88
N ASN A 328 5.21 -10.82 -20.75
CA ASN A 328 6.54 -10.76 -20.15
C ASN A 328 7.06 -12.14 -19.71
N MET A 329 6.17 -13.02 -19.24
CA MET A 329 6.52 -14.35 -18.76
C MET A 329 6.81 -15.34 -19.91
N THR A 330 6.17 -15.16 -21.07
CA THR A 330 6.21 -16.14 -22.18
C THR A 330 6.98 -15.69 -23.41
N GLY A 331 7.23 -14.39 -23.55
CA GLY A 331 7.76 -13.78 -24.76
C GLY A 331 6.77 -13.70 -25.94
N ALA A 332 5.53 -14.16 -25.76
CA ALA A 332 4.52 -14.14 -26.82
C ALA A 332 4.16 -12.70 -27.24
N HIS A 333 3.97 -12.48 -28.54
CA HIS A 333 3.42 -11.22 -29.02
C HIS A 333 1.90 -11.37 -29.17
N PRO A 334 1.08 -10.54 -28.50
CA PRO A 334 -0.36 -10.71 -28.52
C PRO A 334 -0.95 -10.54 -29.92
N ILE A 335 -1.73 -11.54 -30.33
CA ILE A 335 -2.37 -11.63 -31.65
C ILE A 335 -3.68 -10.83 -31.61
N GLY A 336 -3.69 -9.72 -32.35
CA GLY A 336 -4.83 -8.80 -32.45
C GLY A 336 -5.81 -9.08 -33.59
N SER A 337 -5.51 -10.03 -34.48
CA SER A 337 -6.39 -10.44 -35.58
C SER A 337 -6.23 -11.92 -35.89
N PHE A 338 -7.34 -12.60 -36.18
CA PHE A 338 -7.37 -14.00 -36.62
C PHE A 338 -7.56 -14.14 -38.15
N GLN A 339 -7.74 -13.03 -38.87
CA GLN A 339 -7.97 -13.01 -40.32
C GLN A 339 -6.66 -13.06 -41.12
N THR A 340 -5.54 -12.75 -40.49
CA THR A 340 -4.21 -12.75 -41.11
C THR A 340 -3.38 -13.93 -40.61
N PRO A 341 -2.53 -14.53 -41.46
CA PRO A 341 -1.64 -15.59 -41.02
C PRO A 341 -0.79 -15.17 -39.82
N ILE A 342 -0.79 -15.99 -38.77
CA ILE A 342 -0.02 -15.72 -37.54
C ILE A 342 1.48 -15.97 -37.79
N PRO A 343 2.36 -14.97 -37.60
CA PRO A 343 3.81 -15.14 -37.70
C PRO A 343 4.36 -16.06 -36.61
N SER A 344 5.44 -16.79 -36.90
CA SER A 344 6.09 -17.67 -35.93
C SER A 344 6.67 -16.92 -34.72
N SER A 345 7.05 -15.65 -34.88
CA SER A 345 7.54 -14.77 -33.82
C SER A 345 6.46 -14.40 -32.78
N CYS A 346 5.17 -14.62 -33.08
CA CYS A 346 4.10 -14.32 -32.13
C CYS A 346 3.95 -15.37 -31.03
N TYR A 347 4.42 -16.60 -31.26
CA TYR A 347 4.28 -17.68 -30.29
C TYR A 347 5.25 -17.51 -29.11
N GLY A 348 4.74 -17.73 -27.91
CA GLY A 348 5.54 -17.77 -26.69
C GLY A 348 5.86 -19.19 -26.25
N THR A 349 6.63 -19.29 -25.18
CA THR A 349 7.02 -20.58 -24.57
C THR A 349 6.74 -20.63 -23.08
N LEU A 350 6.42 -21.82 -22.59
CA LEU A 350 6.30 -22.15 -21.17
C LEU A 350 7.11 -23.41 -20.86
N LYS A 351 7.58 -23.53 -19.62
CA LYS A 351 8.31 -24.71 -19.18
C LYS A 351 7.38 -25.88 -18.92
N ASP A 352 6.29 -25.63 -18.21
CA ASP A 352 5.37 -26.68 -17.75
C ASP A 352 4.00 -26.08 -17.40
N LEU A 353 2.99 -26.95 -17.33
CA LEU A 353 1.61 -26.62 -17.02
C LEU A 353 1.06 -27.61 -16.00
N ARG A 354 0.56 -27.12 -14.86
CA ARG A 354 0.04 -27.99 -13.80
C ARG A 354 -1.31 -27.52 -13.32
N THR A 355 -2.13 -28.45 -12.86
CA THR A 355 -3.36 -28.11 -12.17
C THR A 355 -3.13 -28.17 -10.67
N VAL A 356 -3.41 -27.08 -9.97
CA VAL A 356 -3.28 -26.97 -8.51
C VAL A 356 -4.63 -26.66 -7.91
N ARG A 357 -4.90 -27.21 -6.72
CA ARG A 357 -6.19 -27.03 -6.04
C ARG A 357 -5.96 -26.37 -4.69
N PHE A 358 -6.69 -25.28 -4.44
CA PHE A 358 -6.72 -24.57 -3.17
C PHE A 358 -8.15 -24.51 -2.68
N GLY A 359 -8.50 -25.36 -1.71
CA GLY A 359 -9.87 -25.54 -1.25
C GLY A 359 -10.80 -26.02 -2.39
N SER A 360 -11.83 -25.23 -2.68
CA SER A 360 -12.77 -25.47 -3.78
C SER A 360 -12.27 -24.96 -5.14
N LYS A 361 -11.27 -24.08 -5.18
CA LYS A 361 -10.76 -23.49 -6.43
C LYS A 361 -9.75 -24.41 -7.10
N GLN A 362 -9.96 -24.67 -8.39
CA GLN A 362 -9.02 -25.39 -9.25
C GLN A 362 -8.35 -24.37 -10.18
N LEU A 363 -7.05 -24.19 -10.02
CA LEU A 363 -6.27 -23.22 -10.76
C LEU A 363 -5.29 -23.92 -11.71
N LEU A 364 -5.06 -23.30 -12.86
CA LEU A 364 -4.03 -23.70 -13.81
C LEU A 364 -2.75 -22.91 -13.55
N HIS A 365 -1.65 -23.62 -13.31
CA HIS A 365 -0.34 -23.08 -13.03
C HIS A 365 0.52 -23.10 -14.29
N LEU A 366 0.77 -21.90 -14.82
CA LEU A 366 1.64 -21.63 -15.96
C LEU A 366 3.07 -21.41 -15.44
N ILE A 367 3.96 -22.38 -15.67
CA ILE A 367 5.33 -22.35 -15.14
C ILE A 367 6.27 -21.74 -16.20
N PRO A 368 6.95 -20.61 -15.90
CA PRO A 368 7.89 -19.98 -16.83
C PRO A 368 9.18 -20.80 -16.98
N VAL A 369 9.90 -20.53 -18.08
CA VAL A 369 11.28 -21.00 -18.28
C VAL A 369 12.22 -20.21 -17.38
N ASP A 370 12.23 -18.88 -17.54
CA ASP A 370 12.89 -17.92 -16.66
C ASP A 370 12.12 -16.60 -16.74
N ALA A 371 11.51 -16.18 -15.63
CA ALA A 371 10.75 -14.93 -15.58
C ALA A 371 10.58 -14.46 -14.13
N ALA A 372 10.70 -13.15 -13.93
CA ALA A 372 10.45 -12.48 -12.65
C ALA A 372 8.94 -12.32 -12.33
N VAL A 373 8.11 -13.30 -12.71
CA VAL A 373 6.66 -13.27 -12.50
C VAL A 373 6.29 -14.37 -11.51
N CYS A 374 5.47 -14.05 -10.51
CA CYS A 374 4.97 -15.02 -9.54
C CYS A 374 3.51 -14.78 -9.16
N SER A 375 2.90 -15.80 -8.59
CA SER A 375 1.53 -15.75 -8.06
C SER A 375 1.54 -16.05 -6.57
N THR A 376 0.98 -15.14 -5.78
CA THR A 376 0.78 -15.33 -4.34
C THR A 376 -0.65 -15.76 -4.09
N VAL A 377 -0.83 -16.99 -3.61
CA VAL A 377 -2.13 -17.46 -3.12
C VAL A 377 -2.28 -17.00 -1.68
N LEU A 378 -3.25 -16.13 -1.44
CA LEU A 378 -3.59 -15.65 -0.10
C LEU A 378 -4.86 -16.35 0.38
N CYS A 379 -4.73 -17.01 1.52
CA CYS A 379 -5.81 -17.73 2.17
C CYS A 379 -6.24 -16.99 3.43
N ASN A 380 -7.55 -16.86 3.65
CA ASN A 380 -8.08 -16.44 4.95
C ASN A 380 -9.47 -17.04 5.18
N ARG A 381 -9.89 -17.09 6.44
CA ARG A 381 -11.12 -17.74 6.90
C ARG A 381 -12.38 -16.99 6.43
N ASN A 382 -12.30 -15.68 6.28
CA ASN A 382 -13.42 -14.79 5.96
C ASN A 382 -13.06 -13.85 4.81
N GLU A 383 -13.96 -13.66 3.84
CA GLU A 383 -13.80 -12.75 2.71
C GLU A 383 -13.38 -11.33 3.12
N THR A 384 -13.99 -10.74 4.16
CA THR A 384 -13.69 -9.35 4.58
C THR A 384 -12.25 -9.23 5.05
N THR A 385 -11.80 -10.15 5.91
CA THR A 385 -10.42 -10.23 6.38
C THR A 385 -9.43 -10.57 5.26
N LEU A 386 -9.86 -11.32 4.25
CA LEU A 386 -9.05 -11.65 3.08
C LEU A 386 -8.85 -10.44 2.18
N ASN A 387 -9.90 -9.64 1.97
CA ASN A 387 -9.85 -8.41 1.20
C ASN A 387 -8.94 -7.37 1.88
N GLU A 388 -9.05 -7.23 3.20
CA GLU A 388 -8.12 -6.40 3.98
C GLU A 388 -6.68 -6.91 3.83
N LEU A 389 -6.45 -8.21 4.08
CA LEU A 389 -5.12 -8.83 3.98
C LEU A 389 -4.48 -8.66 2.60
N LYS A 390 -5.27 -8.79 1.53
CA LYS A 390 -4.81 -8.54 0.15
C LYS A 390 -4.23 -7.13 0.00
N LEU A 391 -4.94 -6.11 0.50
CA LEU A 391 -4.46 -4.73 0.44
C LEU A 391 -3.21 -4.54 1.31
N VAL A 392 -3.16 -5.13 2.51
CA VAL A 392 -1.96 -5.04 3.37
C VAL A 392 -0.73 -5.68 2.72
N CYS A 393 -0.90 -6.84 2.07
CA CYS A 393 0.18 -7.49 1.32
C CYS A 393 0.66 -6.63 0.14
N GLN A 394 -0.24 -5.90 -0.52
CA GLN A 394 0.12 -4.93 -1.56
C GLN A 394 0.92 -3.76 -0.99
N THR A 395 0.49 -3.19 0.16
CA THR A 395 1.24 -2.16 0.87
C THR A 395 2.62 -2.65 1.27
N ALA A 396 2.73 -3.83 1.87
CA ALA A 396 4.01 -4.40 2.30
C ALA A 396 4.95 -4.63 1.11
N LYS A 397 4.43 -5.15 -0.02
CA LYS A 397 5.21 -5.26 -1.27
C LYS A 397 5.70 -3.88 -1.73
N HIS A 398 4.84 -2.87 -1.76
CA HIS A 398 5.22 -1.54 -2.21
C HIS A 398 6.26 -0.89 -1.29
N VAL A 399 6.15 -1.08 0.02
CA VAL A 399 7.18 -0.65 1.00
C VAL A 399 8.54 -1.25 0.65
N LEU A 400 8.62 -2.55 0.34
CA LEU A 400 9.87 -3.18 -0.11
C LEU A 400 10.41 -2.56 -1.42
N GLN A 401 9.52 -2.21 -2.35
CA GLN A 401 9.90 -1.54 -3.61
C GLN A 401 10.41 -0.11 -3.39
N LEU A 402 9.85 0.63 -2.43
CA LEU A 402 10.36 1.94 -2.02
C LEU A 402 11.75 1.78 -1.38
N THR A 403 11.93 0.78 -0.53
CA THR A 403 13.22 0.49 0.11
C THR A 403 14.31 0.12 -0.90
N LEU A 404 13.99 -0.51 -2.03
CA LEU A 404 14.98 -0.73 -3.10
C LEU A 404 15.52 0.57 -3.71
N LYS A 405 14.69 1.61 -3.77
CA LYS A 405 15.10 2.92 -4.31
C LYS A 405 15.88 3.73 -3.27
N GLU A 406 15.43 3.66 -2.02
CA GLU A 406 16.01 4.37 -0.89
C GLU A 406 16.27 3.34 0.22
N PRO A 407 17.51 2.84 0.37
CA PRO A 407 17.85 1.68 1.21
C PRO A 407 17.92 2.04 2.71
N LEU A 408 16.86 2.70 3.20
CA LEU A 408 16.72 3.22 4.55
C LEU A 408 15.38 2.80 5.14
N ALA A 409 15.39 2.56 6.45
CA ALA A 409 14.21 2.34 7.27
C ALA A 409 14.24 3.27 8.49
N LEU A 410 13.08 3.45 9.13
CA LEU A 410 12.95 4.21 10.36
C LEU A 410 12.45 3.33 11.50
N LEU A 411 12.78 3.70 12.73
CA LEU A 411 12.23 3.02 13.91
C LEU A 411 10.73 3.29 14.04
N GLY A 412 9.95 2.21 14.03
CA GLY A 412 8.49 2.28 14.15
C GLY A 412 8.01 2.41 15.59
N GLY A 413 6.72 2.15 15.80
CA GLY A 413 6.10 2.12 17.13
C GLY A 413 6.15 3.46 17.87
N GLY A 414 6.01 4.59 17.14
CA GLY A 414 6.00 5.92 17.71
C GLY A 414 7.38 6.49 18.07
N CYS A 415 8.45 5.69 17.90
CA CYS A 415 9.79 6.09 18.31
C CYS A 415 10.37 7.19 17.42
N THR A 416 10.09 7.16 16.11
CA THR A 416 10.51 8.25 15.21
C THR A 416 9.87 9.57 15.60
N GLU A 417 8.59 9.55 15.93
CA GLU A 417 7.79 10.73 16.25
C GLU A 417 8.27 11.39 17.55
N THR A 418 8.46 10.61 18.62
CA THR A 418 8.99 11.10 19.88
C THR A 418 10.43 11.58 19.75
N HIS A 419 11.24 10.86 18.98
CA HIS A 419 12.64 11.23 18.72
C HIS A 419 12.75 12.57 17.98
N LEU A 420 11.94 12.79 16.94
CA LEU A 420 11.87 14.06 16.22
C LEU A 420 11.41 15.20 17.12
N ALA A 421 10.41 14.99 17.97
CA ALA A 421 9.96 15.98 18.94
C ALA A 421 11.11 16.37 19.91
N SER A 422 11.84 15.39 20.46
CA SER A 422 13.00 15.65 21.31
C SER A 422 14.12 16.40 20.56
N PHE A 423 14.39 16.03 19.32
CA PHE A 423 15.38 16.70 18.47
C PHE A 423 15.05 18.18 18.25
N ILE A 424 13.80 18.50 17.88
CA ILE A 424 13.36 19.89 17.67
C ILE A 424 13.42 20.69 18.97
N ARG A 425 12.94 20.13 20.09
CA ARG A 425 13.02 20.79 21.39
C ARG A 425 14.46 21.09 21.78
N HIS A 426 15.37 20.15 21.61
CA HIS A 426 16.80 20.37 21.86
C HIS A 426 17.38 21.47 20.96
N LYS A 427 17.08 21.44 19.65
CA LYS A 427 17.53 22.49 18.72
C LYS A 427 17.02 23.88 19.11
N THR A 428 15.79 23.97 19.61
CA THR A 428 15.16 25.22 20.04
C THR A 428 15.72 25.71 21.38
N HIS A 429 15.99 24.81 22.32
CA HIS A 429 16.46 25.16 23.67
C HIS A 429 17.95 25.50 23.76
N CYS A 430 18.81 24.86 22.97
CA CYS A 430 20.26 25.10 23.03
C CYS A 430 20.71 26.35 22.29
N ASN A 431 19.81 27.29 21.96
CA ASN A 431 20.08 28.51 21.19
C ASN A 431 20.88 28.27 19.88
N ASN A 432 20.77 27.05 19.32
CA ASN A 432 21.39 26.70 18.05
C ASN A 432 20.65 27.32 16.86
N ILE A 433 19.53 28.00 17.10
CA ILE A 433 18.84 28.80 16.11
C ILE A 433 19.55 30.15 16.08
N THR A 434 20.18 30.45 14.95
CA THR A 434 20.88 31.72 14.76
C THR A 434 19.87 32.88 14.69
N ASP A 435 20.27 34.07 15.15
CA ASP A 435 19.48 35.30 14.97
C ASP A 435 19.15 35.54 13.48
N ASN A 436 20.01 35.06 12.57
CA ASN A 436 19.79 35.07 11.13
C ASN A 436 18.57 34.23 10.70
N THR A 437 18.29 33.11 11.39
CA THR A 437 17.11 32.28 11.12
C THR A 437 15.83 32.97 11.59
N LEU A 438 15.85 33.56 12.78
CA LEU A 438 14.70 34.28 13.34
C LEU A 438 14.35 35.53 12.51
N THR A 439 15.38 36.26 12.04
CA THR A 439 15.22 37.41 11.14
C THR A 439 14.71 36.99 9.76
N ALA A 440 15.22 35.89 9.18
CA ALA A 440 14.71 35.36 7.91
C ALA A 440 13.24 34.92 7.98
N LEU A 441 12.81 34.37 9.12
CA LEU A 441 11.41 33.98 9.37
C LEU A 441 10.52 35.16 9.78
N ASN A 442 11.11 36.32 10.08
CA ASN A 442 10.46 37.51 10.63
C ASN A 442 9.63 37.19 11.88
N CYS A 443 10.26 36.54 12.86
CA CYS A 443 9.59 36.06 14.07
C CYS A 443 10.42 36.34 15.33
N SER A 444 9.76 36.59 16.45
CA SER A 444 10.42 36.62 17.75
C SER A 444 10.76 35.21 18.24
N TRP A 445 11.76 35.12 19.13
CA TRP A 445 12.13 33.84 19.75
C TRP A 445 10.95 33.18 20.49
N LEU A 446 10.08 33.96 21.14
CA LEU A 446 8.92 33.43 21.85
C LEU A 446 7.89 32.84 20.89
N GLU A 447 7.59 33.53 19.79
CA GLU A 447 6.68 33.02 18.76
C GLU A 447 7.22 31.73 18.12
N TYR A 448 8.52 31.71 17.78
CA TYR A 448 9.16 30.50 17.25
C TYR A 448 9.01 29.34 18.24
N ARG A 449 9.30 29.56 19.52
CA ARG A 449 9.24 28.53 20.55
C ARG A 449 7.82 27.99 20.75
N ILE A 450 6.81 28.84 20.72
CA ILE A 450 5.40 28.41 20.83
C ILE A 450 5.03 27.53 19.63
N ILE A 451 5.38 27.94 18.40
CA ILE A 451 5.08 27.15 17.20
C ILE A 451 5.86 25.82 17.22
N ALA A 452 7.13 25.84 17.62
CA ALA A 452 7.95 24.63 17.76
C ALA A 452 7.37 23.65 18.78
N ASP A 453 6.85 24.15 19.91
CA ASP A 453 6.17 23.30 20.90
C ASP A 453 4.88 22.71 20.34
N CYS A 454 4.04 23.50 19.64
CA CYS A 454 2.87 22.99 18.94
C CYS A 454 3.22 21.89 17.91
N PHE A 455 4.32 22.07 17.18
CA PHE A 455 4.81 21.07 16.22
C PHE A 455 5.24 19.78 16.93
N CYS A 456 6.01 19.89 18.02
CA CYS A 456 6.45 18.75 18.82
C CYS A 456 5.26 18.00 19.44
N VAL A 457 4.31 18.71 20.05
CA VAL A 457 3.08 18.11 20.60
C VAL A 457 2.26 17.42 19.52
N SER A 458 2.27 17.95 18.28
CA SER A 458 1.59 17.32 17.15
C SER A 458 2.25 16.01 16.70
N LEU A 459 3.59 15.90 16.79
CA LEU A 459 4.30 14.64 16.57
C LEU A 459 4.01 13.64 17.70
N GLU A 460 4.08 14.08 18.95
CA GLU A 460 3.80 13.23 20.12
C GLU A 460 2.36 12.71 20.13
N SER A 461 1.40 13.51 19.67
CA SER A 461 0.00 13.12 19.47
C SER A 461 -0.13 11.86 18.60
N ILE A 462 0.77 11.64 17.63
CA ILE A 462 0.78 10.43 16.80
C ILE A 462 1.23 9.21 17.61
N ALA A 463 2.33 9.35 18.36
CA ALA A 463 2.83 8.27 19.22
C ALA A 463 1.80 7.89 20.28
N HIS A 464 1.14 8.89 20.89
CA HIS A 464 0.03 8.68 21.82
C HIS A 464 -1.18 7.99 21.15
N SER A 465 -1.38 8.18 19.85
CA SER A 465 -2.50 7.53 19.12
C SER A 465 -2.30 6.03 18.89
N LEU A 466 -1.17 5.45 19.31
CA LEU A 466 -0.97 4.01 19.34
C LEU A 466 -1.66 3.34 20.54
N GLU A 467 -2.04 4.09 21.57
CA GLU A 467 -2.67 3.56 22.77
C GLU A 467 -4.20 3.77 22.72
N HIS A 468 -4.96 2.68 22.88
CA HIS A 468 -6.43 2.67 22.75
C HIS A 468 -7.15 2.01 23.93
N ASP A 469 -6.42 1.39 24.85
CA ASP A 469 -6.96 0.56 25.92
C ASP A 469 -6.84 1.25 27.31
N GLY A 470 -6.47 2.54 27.33
CA GLY A 470 -6.36 3.33 28.56
C GLY A 470 -5.01 3.19 29.27
N GLY A 471 -4.00 2.68 28.57
CA GLY A 471 -2.61 2.69 29.04
C GLY A 471 -1.97 4.08 29.00
N GLU A 472 -0.74 4.15 29.50
CA GLU A 472 0.08 5.37 29.49
C GLU A 472 1.19 5.25 28.43
N THR A 473 1.53 6.38 27.80
CA THR A 473 2.64 6.46 26.85
C THR A 473 3.79 7.24 27.45
N LEU A 474 4.98 6.64 27.45
CA LEU A 474 6.21 7.22 27.98
C LEU A 474 7.23 7.47 26.86
N MET A 475 8.20 8.33 27.16
CA MET A 475 9.38 8.55 26.34
C MET A 475 10.64 8.39 27.20
N ASP A 476 11.67 7.71 26.70
CA ASP A 476 12.97 7.73 27.39
C ASP A 476 13.77 9.01 27.08
N THR A 477 14.55 9.47 28.05
CA THR A 477 15.30 10.73 27.93
C THR A 477 16.70 10.57 27.34
N VAL A 478 17.00 9.44 26.68
CA VAL A 478 18.34 9.15 26.12
C VAL A 478 18.29 9.09 24.60
N HIS A 479 17.37 8.30 24.07
CA HIS A 479 17.14 8.09 22.65
C HIS A 479 15.82 8.71 22.19
N GLY A 480 14.93 9.09 23.11
CA GLY A 480 13.63 9.64 22.76
C GLY A 480 12.72 8.60 22.14
N HIS A 481 12.85 7.31 22.49
CA HIS A 481 11.94 6.27 22.00
C HIS A 481 10.63 6.30 22.77
N CYS A 482 9.58 5.84 22.12
CA CYS A 482 8.25 5.69 22.68
C CYS A 482 8.15 4.34 23.41
N TRP A 483 7.49 4.32 24.56
CA TRP A 483 7.25 3.14 25.38
C TRP A 483 5.80 3.13 25.83
N SER A 484 5.17 1.95 25.87
CA SER A 484 3.79 1.80 26.34
C SER A 484 3.73 1.09 27.70
N VAL A 485 2.81 1.56 28.52
CA VAL A 485 2.44 0.99 29.82
C VAL A 485 1.02 0.47 29.73
N LYS A 486 0.79 -0.76 30.20
CA LYS A 486 -0.54 -1.37 30.16
C LYS A 486 -1.53 -0.65 31.10
N PRO A 487 -2.83 -0.68 30.79
CA PRO A 487 -3.86 -0.28 31.74
C PRO A 487 -3.78 -1.14 33.02
N ASP A 488 -4.22 -0.56 34.15
CA ASP A 488 -4.33 -1.21 35.48
C ASP A 488 -3.01 -1.53 36.21
N THR A 489 -1.91 -0.85 35.86
CA THR A 489 -0.65 -1.03 36.57
C THR A 489 -0.67 -0.29 37.94
N PRO A 490 -0.25 -0.90 39.07
CA PRO A 490 -0.35 -0.26 40.38
C PRO A 490 0.47 1.03 40.48
N LEU A 491 -0.15 2.11 40.98
CA LEU A 491 0.44 3.45 41.16
C LEU A 491 1.73 3.49 42.00
N SER A 492 2.01 2.44 42.80
CA SER A 492 3.19 2.33 43.66
C SER A 492 4.43 1.77 42.95
N SER A 493 4.32 1.35 41.68
CA SER A 493 5.41 0.71 40.93
C SER A 493 6.25 1.75 40.21
N GLY A 494 7.58 1.65 40.27
CA GLY A 494 8.44 2.53 39.46
C GLY A 494 8.33 2.16 37.98
N TRP A 495 8.54 3.11 37.06
CA TRP A 495 8.46 2.82 35.61
C TRP A 495 9.32 1.65 35.16
N LYS A 496 10.45 1.41 35.82
CA LYS A 496 11.33 0.25 35.57
C LYS A 496 10.62 -1.11 35.71
N ASP A 497 9.61 -1.20 36.56
CA ASP A 497 8.92 -2.46 36.87
C ASP A 497 7.77 -2.75 35.91
N VAL A 498 7.37 -1.73 35.14
CA VAL A 498 6.12 -1.72 34.36
C VAL A 498 6.38 -1.77 32.86
N VAL A 499 7.50 -1.19 32.42
CA VAL A 499 7.80 -1.00 31.01
C VAL A 499 8.78 -2.05 30.54
N CYS A 500 8.41 -2.89 29.56
CA CYS A 500 9.26 -4.01 29.12
C CYS A 500 10.28 -3.62 28.03
N LYS A 501 9.81 -2.95 26.98
CA LYS A 501 10.59 -2.57 25.79
C LYS A 501 9.99 -1.37 25.07
N CYS A 502 10.82 -0.65 24.31
CA CYS A 502 10.34 0.46 23.49
C CYS A 502 9.48 -0.05 22.32
N GLY A 503 8.65 0.82 21.74
CA GLY A 503 7.70 0.48 20.68
C GLY A 503 8.36 -0.10 19.44
N CYS A 504 9.58 0.33 19.10
CA CYS A 504 10.36 -0.25 18.00
C CYS A 504 11.06 -1.58 18.35
N GLY A 505 11.12 -1.95 19.64
CA GLY A 505 11.75 -3.18 20.12
C GLY A 505 13.29 -3.16 20.22
N MET A 506 13.94 -2.02 19.97
CA MET A 506 15.41 -1.93 20.02
C MET A 506 15.98 -2.01 21.44
N TYR A 507 15.30 -1.37 22.38
CA TYR A 507 15.76 -1.22 23.76
C TYR A 507 14.77 -1.88 24.72
N ASN A 508 15.32 -2.44 25.80
CA ASN A 508 14.57 -3.14 26.83
C ASN A 508 14.83 -2.51 28.21
N GLN A 509 14.07 -2.95 29.21
CA GLN A 509 14.14 -2.44 30.59
C GLN A 509 15.48 -2.67 31.31
N GLN A 510 16.35 -3.55 30.80
CA GLN A 510 17.62 -3.90 31.45
C GLN A 510 18.66 -2.76 31.34
N GLN A 511 18.43 -1.84 30.41
CA GLN A 511 19.22 -0.63 30.26
C GLN A 511 18.67 0.43 31.23
N ASN A 512 19.54 1.03 32.05
CA ASN A 512 19.18 2.02 33.08
C ASN A 512 18.70 3.35 32.46
N PHE A 513 17.50 3.36 31.89
CA PHE A 513 16.86 4.55 31.34
C PHE A 513 16.09 5.34 32.40
N CYS A 514 15.81 6.60 32.05
CA CYS A 514 14.84 7.44 32.71
C CYS A 514 13.68 7.69 31.75
N TRP A 515 12.46 7.63 32.25
CA TRP A 515 11.24 7.82 31.46
C TRP A 515 10.46 9.04 31.92
N THR A 516 9.84 9.72 30.97
CA THR A 516 8.91 10.83 31.19
C THR A 516 7.60 10.52 30.50
N VAL A 517 6.48 10.90 31.14
CA VAL A 517 5.15 10.77 30.52
C VAL A 517 5.11 11.64 29.27
N LEU A 518 4.61 11.09 28.17
CA LEU A 518 4.53 11.79 26.90
C LEU A 518 3.62 13.03 27.04
N GLY A 519 4.08 14.18 26.56
CA GLY A 519 3.38 15.46 26.75
C GLY A 519 3.63 16.16 28.09
N SER A 520 4.35 15.54 29.04
CA SER A 520 4.81 16.21 30.25
C SER A 520 6.02 17.11 29.99
N LYS A 521 6.19 18.17 30.79
CA LYS A 521 7.37 19.04 30.73
C LYS A 521 8.59 18.26 31.23
N HIS A 522 9.61 18.16 30.38
CA HIS A 522 10.87 17.51 30.69
C HIS A 522 12.06 18.35 30.19
N VAL A 523 13.25 18.08 30.75
CA VAL A 523 14.48 18.75 30.34
C VAL A 523 14.81 18.34 28.90
N SER A 524 15.11 19.32 28.04
CA SER A 524 15.52 19.06 26.66
C SER A 524 16.84 18.29 26.64
N PHE A 525 16.92 17.24 25.82
CA PHE A 525 18.12 16.42 25.65
C PHE A 525 18.38 16.19 24.17
N ARG A 526 19.65 16.03 23.78
CA ARG A 526 19.99 15.59 22.42
C ARG A 526 19.78 14.08 22.33
N PRO A 527 18.88 13.59 21.46
CA PRO A 527 18.80 12.16 21.22
C PRO A 527 20.15 11.63 20.74
N LYS A 528 20.61 10.53 21.34
CA LYS A 528 21.90 9.92 20.93
C LYS A 528 21.78 9.35 19.51
N PRO A 529 22.82 9.49 18.68
CA PRO A 529 22.86 8.86 17.36
C PRO A 529 22.84 7.34 17.52
N TRP A 530 22.45 6.67 16.45
CA TRP A 530 22.49 5.22 16.39
C TRP A 530 23.95 4.77 16.37
N GLN A 531 24.31 3.78 17.19
CA GLN A 531 25.66 3.22 17.23
C GLN A 531 25.65 1.81 16.65
N GLU A 532 26.34 1.61 15.52
CA GLU A 532 26.63 0.30 14.97
C GLU A 532 27.34 -0.56 16.04
N GLY A 533 26.68 -1.65 16.48
CA GLY A 533 27.21 -2.54 17.52
C GLY A 533 26.42 -2.56 18.83
N THR A 534 25.46 -1.64 19.08
CA THR A 534 24.46 -1.77 20.17
C THR A 534 23.37 -2.80 19.86
N VAL A 535 23.74 -3.83 19.09
CA VAL A 535 22.90 -4.97 18.74
C VAL A 535 22.69 -5.78 20.01
N VAL A 536 21.64 -5.45 20.78
CA VAL A 536 20.96 -6.47 21.55
C VAL A 536 20.59 -7.52 20.52
N ASN A 537 21.13 -8.75 20.68
CA ASN A 537 20.88 -9.91 19.83
C ASN A 537 19.51 -9.78 19.14
N PHE A 538 19.48 -9.71 17.80
CA PHE A 538 18.28 -9.70 16.93
C PHE A 538 17.45 -10.99 17.07
N THR A 539 17.22 -11.41 18.30
CA THR A 539 16.41 -12.53 18.73
C THR A 539 14.94 -12.12 18.80
N GLU A 540 14.66 -10.81 18.92
CA GLU A 540 13.31 -10.24 18.79
C GLU A 540 13.22 -9.28 17.59
N GLN A 541 12.13 -9.37 16.83
CA GLN A 541 11.90 -8.61 15.60
C GLN A 541 11.61 -7.14 15.89
N LEU A 542 12.42 -6.24 15.32
CA LEU A 542 12.21 -4.79 15.39
C LEU A 542 10.94 -4.38 14.63
N ALA A 543 10.28 -3.32 15.11
CA ALA A 543 9.26 -2.63 14.32
C ALA A 543 9.93 -1.51 13.51
N LEU A 544 9.80 -1.60 12.19
CA LEU A 544 10.41 -0.68 11.23
C LEU A 544 9.36 -0.10 10.30
N ASP A 545 9.46 1.20 10.06
CA ASP A 545 8.61 1.92 9.12
C ASP A 545 9.38 2.28 7.84
N SER A 546 8.64 2.43 6.75
CA SER A 546 9.20 2.88 5.47
C SER A 546 9.74 4.30 5.59
N PHE A 547 11.03 4.49 5.32
CA PHE A 547 11.67 5.81 5.31
C PHE A 547 10.99 6.75 4.31
N THR A 548 10.89 6.33 3.05
CA THR A 548 10.34 7.16 1.97
C THR A 548 8.87 7.52 2.20
N ALA A 549 8.04 6.57 2.64
CA ALA A 549 6.63 6.83 2.88
C ALA A 549 6.46 7.80 4.06
N LYS A 550 7.15 7.58 5.18
CA LYS A 550 7.04 8.45 6.37
C LYS A 550 7.56 9.85 6.12
N LEU A 551 8.69 9.99 5.42
CA LEU A 551 9.25 11.30 5.07
C LEU A 551 8.29 12.11 4.19
N ASN A 552 7.71 11.48 3.16
CA ASN A 552 6.72 12.15 2.33
C ASN A 552 5.44 12.49 3.11
N ALA A 553 4.97 11.59 3.97
CA ALA A 553 3.78 11.80 4.78
C ALA A 553 3.92 13.00 5.73
N LEU A 554 5.12 13.21 6.30
CA LEU A 554 5.45 14.38 7.12
C LEU A 554 5.29 15.68 6.33
N GLN A 555 5.88 15.73 5.12
CA GLN A 555 5.79 16.89 4.25
C GLN A 555 4.34 17.16 3.80
N VAL A 556 3.61 16.12 3.40
CA VAL A 556 2.20 16.23 3.02
C VAL A 556 1.37 16.78 4.18
N ALA A 557 1.56 16.27 5.40
CA ALA A 557 0.81 16.75 6.56
C ALA A 557 1.02 18.25 6.83
N VAL A 558 2.28 18.70 6.77
CA VAL A 558 2.64 20.11 7.03
C VAL A 558 2.17 21.04 5.92
N GLU A 559 2.33 20.65 4.65
CA GLU A 559 1.86 21.43 3.51
C GLU A 559 0.34 21.53 3.48
N VAL A 560 -0.37 20.43 3.74
CA VAL A 560 -1.85 20.43 3.78
C VAL A 560 -2.38 21.24 4.96
N ALA A 561 -1.76 21.10 6.14
CA ALA A 561 -2.10 21.94 7.29
C ALA A 561 -1.88 23.43 6.97
N SER A 562 -0.77 23.74 6.29
CA SER A 562 -0.46 25.11 5.88
C SER A 562 -1.51 25.67 4.92
N LEU A 563 -1.88 24.91 3.89
CA LEU A 563 -2.92 25.31 2.94
C LEU A 563 -4.25 25.56 3.65
N ILE A 564 -4.64 24.68 4.58
CA ILE A 564 -5.89 24.82 5.32
C ILE A 564 -5.87 26.07 6.22
N LEU A 565 -4.76 26.34 6.91
CA LEU A 565 -4.58 27.53 7.76
C LEU A 565 -4.57 28.85 6.97
N GLU A 566 -4.22 28.81 5.68
CA GLU A 566 -4.20 29.96 4.77
C GLU A 566 -5.57 30.26 4.14
N LEU A 567 -6.53 29.33 4.22
CA LEU A 567 -7.87 29.51 3.65
C LEU A 567 -8.63 30.65 4.35
N ASN A 568 -8.74 31.79 3.68
CA ASN A 568 -9.54 32.93 4.14
C ASN A 568 -10.99 32.90 3.66
N TYR A 569 -11.26 32.36 2.46
CA TYR A 569 -12.60 32.32 1.88
C TYR A 569 -12.86 30.96 1.21
N VAL A 570 -14.09 30.46 1.32
CA VAL A 570 -14.60 29.29 0.61
C VAL A 570 -15.82 29.71 -0.20
N ILE A 571 -15.73 29.56 -1.52
CA ILE A 571 -16.79 29.89 -2.47
C ILE A 571 -17.31 28.57 -3.05
N GLN A 572 -18.58 28.26 -2.80
CA GLN A 572 -19.25 27.07 -3.30
C GLN A 572 -20.26 27.46 -4.38
N ASP A 573 -20.04 27.02 -5.61
CA ASP A 573 -21.05 27.07 -6.66
C ASP A 573 -22.13 26.03 -6.37
N GLN A 574 -23.40 26.44 -6.44
CA GLN A 574 -24.56 25.60 -6.14
C GLN A 574 -25.22 25.00 -7.40
N ASN A 575 -24.62 25.24 -8.56
CA ASN A 575 -25.16 24.90 -9.88
C ASN A 575 -24.58 23.64 -10.51
#